data_AF-A0A3S3IGM6-F1
#
_entry.id   AF-A0A3S3IGM6-F1
#
_cell.length_a   1.000
_cell.length_b   1.000
_cell.length_c   1.000
_cell.angle_alpha   90.00
_cell.angle_beta   90.00
_cell.angle_gamma   90.00
#
_symmetry.space_group_name_H-M   'P 1'
#
loop_
_entity.id
_entity.type
_entity.pdbx_description
1 polymer ?
#
loop_
_entity_poly.entity_id
_entity_poly.type
_entity_poly.pdbx_seq_one_letter_code
_entity_poly.pdbx_strand_id
1 'polypeptide(L)'
;MIPIGIAVLAAPASELGALRAKALARDIDVVDFPVQGQETTDYAAFGEVVGTIETDALRYVGIGVFGPRRAVGKVVGRYGLLK
;
A
#
# COMPACT_ATOMS: atom_id res chain seq x y z
N MET A 1 18.80 12.52 -9.31
CA MET A 1 18.37 12.79 -7.92
C MET A 1 16.86 12.73 -7.88
N ILE A 2 16.25 11.98 -6.97
CA ILE A 2 14.82 12.07 -6.72
C ILE A 2 14.65 13.27 -5.77
N PRO A 3 14.07 14.41 -6.20
CA PRO A 3 14.01 15.62 -5.38
C PRO A 3 13.00 15.52 -4.21
N ILE A 4 12.31 14.39 -4.07
CA ILE A 4 11.23 14.15 -3.13
C ILE A 4 11.58 12.89 -2.33
N GLY A 5 11.80 13.05 -1.03
CA GLY A 5 11.98 11.92 -0.12
C GLY A 5 10.70 11.09 -0.02
N ILE A 6 10.85 9.77 0.09
CA ILE A 6 9.74 8.84 0.35
C ILE A 6 9.68 8.62 1.86
N ALA A 7 8.63 9.11 2.52
CA ALA A 7 8.42 8.87 3.94
C ALA A 7 7.91 7.45 4.16
N VAL A 8 8.59 6.67 4.99
CA VAL A 8 8.17 5.32 5.37
C VAL A 8 7.49 5.40 6.74
N LEU A 9 6.22 4.97 6.80
CA LEU A 9 5.39 5.05 8.00
C LEU A 9 5.08 3.66 8.56
N ALA A 10 4.87 3.57 9.88
CA ALA A 10 4.45 2.35 10.55
C ALA A 10 2.92 2.32 10.75
N ALA A 11 2.27 1.26 10.29
CA ALA A 11 0.86 1.00 10.52
C ALA A 11 0.65 -0.49 10.87
N PRO A 12 -0.38 -0.85 11.68
CA PRO A 12 -0.74 -2.24 11.88
C PRO A 12 -1.15 -2.88 10.55
N ALA A 13 -0.71 -4.13 10.30
CA ALA A 13 -1.03 -4.84 9.06
C ALA A 13 -2.55 -4.99 8.83
N SER A 14 -3.32 -5.14 9.91
CA SER A 14 -4.79 -5.22 9.88
C SER A 14 -5.47 -3.94 9.40
N GLU A 15 -4.79 -2.78 9.45
CA GLU A 15 -5.36 -1.51 9.00
C GLU A 15 -5.07 -1.20 7.52
N LEU A 16 -4.15 -1.94 6.88
CA LEU A 16 -3.67 -1.61 5.53
C LEU A 16 -4.76 -1.72 4.46
N GLY A 17 -5.63 -2.72 4.53
CA GLY A 17 -6.76 -2.85 3.60
C GLY A 17 -7.73 -1.66 3.67
N ALA A 18 -8.06 -1.21 4.88
CA ALA A 18 -8.91 -0.03 5.08
C ALA A 18 -8.22 1.27 4.63
N LEU A 19 -6.89 1.38 4.83
CA LEU A 19 -6.09 2.51 4.38
C LEU A 19 -6.08 2.59 2.85
N ARG A 20 -5.87 1.46 2.18
CA ARG A 20 -5.97 1.33 0.71
C ARG A 20 -7.33 1.78 0.20
N ALA A 21 -8.41 1.23 0.73
CA ALA A 21 -9.77 1.62 0.33
C ALA A 21 -10.02 3.12 0.53
N LYS A 22 -9.55 3.68 1.66
CA LYS A 22 -9.65 5.11 1.97
C LYS A 22 -8.87 5.99 0.99
N ALA A 23 -7.72 5.52 0.50
CA ALA A 23 -6.89 6.20 -0.48
C ALA A 23 -7.53 6.19 -1.87
N LEU A 24 -7.99 5.01 -2.33
CA LEU A 24 -8.71 4.87 -3.61
C LEU A 24 -9.97 5.74 -3.65
N ALA A 25 -10.75 5.78 -2.57
CA ALA A 25 -11.94 6.62 -2.45
C ALA A 25 -11.65 8.14 -2.44
N ARG A 26 -10.38 8.55 -2.49
CA ARG A 26 -9.91 9.96 -2.54
C ARG A 26 -9.06 10.25 -3.77
N ASP A 27 -9.11 9.38 -4.77
CA ASP A 27 -8.31 9.49 -6.01
C ASP A 27 -6.80 9.63 -5.71
N ILE A 28 -6.32 8.89 -4.71
CA ILE A 28 -4.90 8.76 -4.38
C ILE A 28 -4.39 7.49 -5.05
N ASP A 29 -3.27 7.60 -5.77
CA ASP A 29 -2.61 6.47 -6.41
C ASP A 29 -2.11 5.51 -5.33
N VAL A 30 -2.37 4.22 -5.50
CA VAL A 30 -1.95 3.16 -4.57
C VAL A 30 -1.10 2.13 -5.29
N VAL A 31 0.03 1.79 -4.67
CA VAL A 31 0.86 0.63 -5.04
C VAL A 31 0.69 -0.43 -3.97
N ASP A 32 0.17 -1.59 -4.36
CA ASP A 32 -0.09 -2.70 -3.45
C ASP A 32 1.16 -3.54 -3.23
N PHE A 33 1.50 -3.86 -1.98
CA PHE A 33 2.51 -4.86 -1.63
C PHE A 33 1.85 -6.03 -0.89
N PRO A 34 1.27 -7.00 -1.62
CA PRO A 34 0.61 -8.14 -1.00
C PRO A 34 1.62 -9.18 -0.46
N VAL A 35 1.20 -9.97 0.52
CA VAL A 35 2.06 -10.97 1.19
C VAL A 35 2.67 -12.00 0.23
N GLN A 36 1.97 -12.32 -0.86
CA GLN A 36 2.41 -13.27 -1.89
C GLN A 36 3.68 -12.80 -2.62
N GLY A 37 3.97 -11.49 -2.59
CA GLY A 37 5.22 -10.94 -3.14
C GLY A 37 6.46 -11.39 -2.37
N GLN A 38 6.30 -12.01 -1.19
CA GLN A 38 7.38 -12.61 -0.43
C GLN A 38 7.61 -14.09 -0.76
N GLU A 39 6.70 -14.73 -1.49
CA GLU A 39 6.73 -16.17 -1.77
C GLU A 39 7.45 -16.52 -3.07
N THR A 40 7.63 -15.53 -3.96
CA THR A 40 8.26 -15.72 -5.27
C THR A 40 8.98 -14.45 -5.75
N THR A 41 10.02 -14.62 -6.57
CA THR A 41 10.67 -13.54 -7.33
C THR A 41 10.22 -13.51 -8.79
N ASP A 42 9.41 -14.48 -9.21
CA ASP A 42 8.79 -14.53 -10.54
C ASP A 42 7.56 -13.63 -10.56
N TYR A 43 7.67 -12.52 -11.29
CA TYR A 43 6.61 -11.52 -11.43
C TYR A 43 5.35 -12.06 -12.13
N ALA A 44 5.49 -12.99 -13.07
CA ALA A 44 4.34 -13.56 -13.78
C ALA A 44 3.55 -14.47 -12.82
N ALA A 45 4.26 -15.36 -12.11
CA ALA A 45 3.65 -16.23 -11.10
C ALA A 45 3.01 -15.41 -9.97
N PHE A 46 3.66 -14.33 -9.53
CA PHE A 46 3.09 -13.39 -8.56
C PHE A 46 1.78 -12.77 -9.04
N GLY A 47 1.76 -12.27 -10.27
CA GLY A 47 0.58 -11.63 -10.86
C GLY A 47 -0.60 -12.60 -11.02
N GLU A 48 -0.33 -13.83 -11.44
CA GLU A 48 -1.35 -14.88 -11.54
C GLU A 48 -1.97 -15.18 -10.19
N VAL A 49 -1.15 -15.45 -9.16
CA VAL A 49 -1.65 -15.76 -7.81
C VAL A 49 -2.46 -14.60 -7.24
N VAL A 50 -1.95 -13.37 -7.28
CA VAL A 50 -2.66 -12.19 -6.78
C VAL A 50 -3.96 -11.96 -7.54
N GLY A 51 -3.99 -12.20 -8.85
CA GLY A 51 -5.19 -12.07 -9.68
C GLY A 51 -6.31 -13.04 -9.32
N THR A 52 -6.01 -14.15 -8.63
CA THR A 52 -7.02 -15.11 -8.16
C THR A 52 -7.62 -14.79 -6.79
N ILE A 53 -7.06 -13.81 -6.07
CA ILE A 53 -7.49 -13.48 -4.72
C ILE A 53 -8.46 -12.31 -4.77
N GLU A 54 -9.64 -12.48 -4.15
CA GLU A 54 -10.59 -11.39 -3.98
C GLU A 54 -9.94 -10.18 -3.31
N THR A 55 -10.24 -8.98 -3.80
CA THR A 55 -9.57 -7.74 -3.34
C THR A 55 -9.69 -7.55 -1.81
N ASP A 56 -10.84 -7.94 -1.25
CA ASP A 56 -11.13 -7.85 0.19
C ASP A 56 -10.42 -8.94 1.02
N ALA A 57 -9.99 -10.03 0.39
CA ALA A 57 -9.22 -11.10 1.01
C ALA A 57 -7.70 -10.88 0.90
N LEU A 58 -7.26 -9.90 0.09
CA LEU A 58 -5.85 -9.62 -0.12
C LEU A 58 -5.23 -9.02 1.15
N ARG A 59 -4.15 -9.66 1.63
CA ARG A 59 -3.38 -9.20 2.79
C ARG A 59 -2.12 -8.48 2.33
N TYR A 60 -1.79 -7.38 3.00
CA TYR A 60 -0.70 -6.49 2.61
C TYR A 60 0.43 -6.53 3.63
N VAL A 61 1.68 -6.54 3.14
CA VAL A 61 2.88 -6.23 3.94
C VAL A 61 3.20 -4.74 3.95
N GLY A 62 2.63 -4.00 3.00
CA GLY A 62 2.72 -2.55 2.90
C GLY A 62 1.84 -2.03 1.77
N ILE A 63 1.69 -0.71 1.71
CA ILE A 63 1.09 0.00 0.57
C ILE A 63 1.85 1.30 0.33
N GLY A 64 2.09 1.62 -0.93
CA GLY A 64 2.62 2.90 -1.37
C GLY A 64 1.46 3.81 -1.72
N VAL A 65 1.51 5.08 -1.31
CA VAL A 65 0.49 6.07 -1.68
C VAL A 65 1.13 7.30 -2.29
N PHE A 66 0.56 7.80 -3.37
CA PHE A 66 1.05 8.99 -4.06
C PHE A 66 -0.11 9.90 -4.48
N GLY A 67 0.07 11.21 -4.33
CA GLY A 67 -0.97 12.19 -4.67
C GLY A 67 -0.81 13.50 -3.91
N PRO A 68 -1.85 14.37 -3.94
CA PRO A 68 -1.79 15.69 -3.31
C PRO A 68 -1.50 15.59 -1.81
N ARG A 69 -0.49 16.33 -1.31
CA ARG A 69 -0.01 16.26 0.08
C ARG A 69 -1.13 16.34 1.12
N ARG A 70 -2.12 17.22 0.91
CA ARG A 70 -3.26 17.38 1.82
C ARG A 70 -4.19 16.15 1.81
N ALA A 71 -4.39 15.52 0.67
CA ALA A 71 -5.21 14.32 0.55
C ALA A 71 -4.52 13.12 1.21
N VAL A 72 -3.23 12.91 0.88
CA VAL A 72 -2.40 11.87 1.50
C VAL A 72 -2.34 12.04 3.02
N GLY A 73 -2.10 13.27 3.51
CA GLY A 73 -2.07 13.57 4.94
C GLY A 73 -3.35 13.21 5.71
N LYS A 74 -4.53 13.32 5.08
CA LYS A 74 -5.81 12.89 5.70
C LYS A 74 -5.92 11.36 5.83
N VAL A 75 -5.17 10.61 5.03
CA VAL A 75 -5.18 9.15 5.05
C VAL A 75 -4.12 8.64 6.03
N VAL A 76 -2.90 9.16 5.94
CA VAL A 76 -1.74 8.61 6.67
C VAL A 76 -1.32 9.41 7.91
N GLY A 77 -1.88 10.60 8.14
CA GLY A 77 -1.38 11.54 9.15
C GLY A 77 -1.44 11.09 10.62
N ARG A 78 -2.11 9.96 10.91
CA ARG A 78 -2.13 9.34 12.24
C ARG A 78 -0.95 8.39 12.50
N TYR A 79 -0.19 8.03 11.45
CA TYR A 79 0.91 7.08 11.54
C TYR A 79 2.24 7.80 11.75
N GLY A 80 3.10 7.22 12.57
CA GLY A 80 4.47 7.70 12.77
C GLY A 80 5.43 7.15 11.72
N LEU A 81 6.63 7.71 11.64
CA LEU A 81 7.72 7.15 10.84
C LEU A 81 8.08 5.74 11.34
N LEU A 82 8.35 4.84 10.40
CA LEU A 82 8.86 3.50 10.70
C LEU A 82 10.24 3.63 11.36
N LYS A 83 10.44 2.89 12.45
CA LYS A 83 11.69 2.83 13.22
C LYS A 83 12.36 1.48 13.04
#